data_AF-A0A1C3NXX7-F1
#
_entry.id   AF-A0A1C3NXX7-F1
#
_cell.length_a   1.000
_cell.length_b   1.000
_cell.length_c   1.000
_cell.angle_alpha   90.00
_cell.angle_beta   90.00
_cell.angle_gamma   90.00
#
_symmetry.space_group_name_H-M   'P 1'
#
loop_
_entity.id
_entity.type
_entity.pdbx_description
1 polymer ?
#
loop_
_entity_poly.entity_id
_entity_poly.type
_entity_poly.pdbx_seq_one_letter_code
_entity_poly.pdbx_strand_id
1 'polypeptide(L)'
;MRSPGQEPEGWQGPVAVRPRRPAAAGGVRPVLLRWWAAVLAVGVTVATMIEPVPNGPHAADSTPAWIGVIGDVTLILLFTAFVALLAGRRWGLGAATYASAGLVTLSALCPTSGHHDVAAWWFGQLAISVGLFFGSLALRSRASTPARP
;
A
#
# COMPACT_ATOMS: atom_id res chain seq x y z
N MET A 1 -60.73 4.15 50.03
CA MET A 1 -59.29 4.48 50.07
C MET A 1 -58.50 3.27 49.55
N ARG A 2 -57.72 3.47 48.48
CA ARG A 2 -56.65 2.61 47.84
C ARG A 2 -56.99 1.15 47.49
N SER A 3 -56.61 0.56 46.35
CA SER A 3 -56.28 1.00 44.98
C SER A 3 -56.34 -0.28 44.11
N PRO A 4 -56.88 -0.26 42.89
CA PRO A 4 -56.90 -1.43 42.00
C PRO A 4 -55.53 -1.64 41.33
N GLY A 5 -55.10 -2.90 41.20
CA GLY A 5 -54.21 -3.43 40.17
C GLY A 5 -52.88 -2.69 39.93
N GLN A 6 -51.83 -3.10 40.65
CA GLN A 6 -50.46 -2.91 40.15
C GLN A 6 -50.20 -3.98 39.08
N GLU A 7 -50.05 -3.57 37.83
CA GLU A 7 -49.48 -4.43 36.79
C GLU A 7 -48.02 -4.77 37.14
N PRO A 8 -47.54 -5.99 36.87
CA PRO A 8 -46.14 -6.34 37.07
C PRO A 8 -45.27 -5.55 36.08
N GLU A 9 -44.59 -4.54 36.63
CA GLU A 9 -43.54 -3.75 35.99
C GLU A 9 -42.34 -4.65 35.69
N GLY A 10 -42.38 -5.35 34.55
CA GLY A 10 -41.33 -6.31 34.21
C GLY A 10 -41.36 -6.88 32.80
N TRP A 11 -42.34 -6.53 31.95
CA TRP A 11 -42.28 -6.94 30.55
C TRP A 11 -41.30 -6.06 29.77
N GLN A 12 -40.02 -6.40 29.84
CA GLN A 12 -39.08 -5.99 28.79
C GLN A 12 -39.39 -6.86 27.57
N GLY A 13 -40.16 -6.29 26.63
CA GLY A 13 -40.45 -6.95 25.35
C GLY A 13 -39.15 -7.40 24.67
N PRO A 14 -39.22 -8.36 23.72
CA PRO A 14 -38.03 -8.91 23.08
C PRO A 14 -37.16 -7.77 22.57
N VAL A 15 -35.96 -7.64 23.16
CA VAL A 15 -34.94 -6.69 22.69
C VAL A 15 -34.73 -7.04 21.24
N ALA A 16 -35.23 -6.19 20.35
CA ALA A 16 -35.02 -6.36 18.93
C ALA A 16 -33.51 -6.25 18.69
N VAL A 17 -32.85 -7.41 18.62
CA VAL A 17 -31.46 -7.51 18.15
C VAL A 17 -31.52 -7.06 16.70
N ARG A 18 -31.32 -5.77 16.49
CA ARG A 18 -31.23 -5.20 15.15
C ARG A 18 -30.12 -5.99 14.46
N PRO A 19 -30.40 -6.77 13.41
CA PRO A 19 -29.34 -7.45 12.70
C PRO A 19 -28.36 -6.35 12.28
N ARG A 20 -27.10 -6.45 12.72
CA ARG A 20 -26.01 -5.65 12.16
C ARG A 20 -26.04 -5.96 10.66
N ARG A 21 -26.72 -5.13 9.88
CA ARG A 21 -26.55 -5.12 8.43
C ARG A 21 -25.03 -5.00 8.24
N PRO A 22 -24.37 -5.94 7.55
CA PRO A 22 -22.97 -5.75 7.24
C PRO A 22 -22.91 -4.40 6.53
N ALA A 23 -22.23 -3.44 7.16
CA ALA A 23 -22.06 -2.11 6.58
C ALA A 23 -21.66 -2.34 5.12
N ALA A 24 -22.46 -1.84 4.18
CA ALA A 24 -22.16 -1.95 2.76
C ALA A 24 -20.77 -1.34 2.59
N ALA A 25 -19.76 -2.20 2.55
CA ALA A 25 -18.40 -1.77 2.62
C ALA A 25 -18.12 -1.05 1.31
N GLY A 26 -17.95 0.27 1.37
CA GLY A 26 -17.29 1.05 0.33
C GLY A 26 -15.82 0.64 0.21
N GLY A 27 -15.57 -0.64 -0.03
CA GLY A 27 -14.26 -1.27 -0.08
C GLY A 27 -13.79 -1.41 -1.52
N VAL A 28 -12.49 -1.25 -1.71
CA VAL A 28 -11.82 -1.57 -2.98
C VAL A 28 -12.10 -3.03 -3.33
N ARG A 29 -12.65 -3.28 -4.53
CA ARG A 29 -12.99 -4.63 -4.98
C ARG A 29 -11.73 -5.52 -4.99
N PRO A 30 -11.80 -6.80 -4.57
CA PRO A 30 -10.63 -7.69 -4.57
C PRO A 30 -9.95 -7.82 -5.94
N VAL A 31 -10.73 -7.75 -7.02
CA VAL A 31 -10.19 -7.74 -8.40
C VAL A 31 -9.28 -6.55 -8.66
N LEU A 32 -9.62 -5.36 -8.12
CA LEU A 32 -8.80 -4.16 -8.26
C LEU A 32 -7.51 -4.27 -7.44
N LEU A 33 -7.55 -4.91 -6.26
CA LEU A 33 -6.33 -5.19 -5.47
C LEU A 33 -5.37 -6.12 -6.22
N ARG A 34 -5.89 -7.19 -6.83
CA ARG A 34 -5.08 -8.12 -7.63
C ARG A 34 -4.51 -7.47 -8.88
N TRP A 35 -5.30 -6.65 -9.58
CA TRP A 35 -4.80 -5.83 -10.68
C TRP A 35 -3.70 -4.88 -10.23
N TRP A 36 -3.85 -4.24 -9.07
CA TRP A 36 -2.81 -3.37 -8.52
C TRP A 36 -1.53 -4.13 -8.18
N ALA A 37 -1.63 -5.38 -7.70
CA ALA A 37 -0.47 -6.24 -7.51
C ALA A 37 0.29 -6.47 -8.83
N ALA A 38 -0.42 -6.70 -9.93
CA ALA A 38 0.19 -6.84 -11.26
C ALA A 38 0.84 -5.52 -11.72
N VAL A 39 0.18 -4.37 -11.50
CA VAL A 39 0.75 -3.04 -11.82
C VAL A 39 2.05 -2.79 -11.04
N LEU A 40 2.08 -3.12 -9.74
CA LEU A 40 3.31 -3.02 -8.93
C LEU A 40 4.42 -3.91 -9.50
N ALA A 41 4.12 -5.18 -9.76
CA ALA A 41 5.12 -6.12 -10.28
C ALA A 41 5.69 -5.67 -11.62
N VAL A 42 4.82 -5.28 -12.56
CA VAL A 42 5.24 -4.79 -13.89
C VAL A 42 6.00 -3.48 -13.76
N GLY A 43 5.50 -2.51 -12.99
CA GLY A 43 6.15 -1.22 -12.80
C GLY A 43 7.56 -1.35 -12.24
N VAL A 44 7.74 -2.15 -11.18
CA VAL A 44 9.06 -2.42 -10.59
C VAL A 44 9.98 -3.16 -11.57
N THR A 45 9.44 -4.13 -12.31
CA THR A 45 10.23 -4.85 -13.33
C THR A 45 10.70 -3.91 -14.43
N VAL A 46 9.84 -3.03 -14.93
CA VAL A 46 10.23 -2.03 -15.95
C VAL A 46 11.26 -1.07 -15.38
N ALA A 47 11.05 -0.55 -14.17
CA ALA A 47 11.98 0.35 -13.50
C ALA A 47 13.38 -0.25 -13.33
N THR A 48 13.48 -1.54 -13.01
CA THR A 48 14.76 -2.24 -12.87
C THR A 48 15.40 -2.60 -14.22
N MET A 49 14.61 -2.86 -15.26
CA MET A 49 15.14 -3.19 -16.60
C MET A 49 15.70 -2.00 -17.36
N ILE A 50 15.25 -0.77 -17.04
CA ILE A 50 15.81 0.45 -17.64
C ILE A 50 17.05 0.97 -16.93
N GLU A 51 17.35 0.45 -15.73
CA GLU A 51 18.52 0.82 -14.94
C GLU A 51 19.81 0.30 -15.61
N PRO A 52 20.81 1.15 -15.87
CA PRO A 52 22.04 0.74 -16.54
C PRO A 52 22.93 -0.10 -15.63
N VAL A 53 23.94 -0.74 -16.20
CA VAL A 53 24.99 -1.41 -15.43
C VAL A 53 25.68 -0.38 -14.51
N PRO A 54 25.99 -0.72 -13.24
CA PRO A 54 26.72 0.17 -12.35
C PRO A 54 28.08 0.61 -12.92
N ASN A 55 28.56 1.76 -12.44
CA ASN A 55 29.83 2.38 -12.86
C ASN A 55 31.07 1.58 -12.36
N GLY A 56 31.28 0.39 -12.91
CA GLY A 56 32.39 -0.51 -12.59
C GLY A 56 32.08 -1.54 -11.49
N PRO A 57 32.97 -2.53 -11.31
CA PRO A 57 32.73 -3.69 -10.43
C PRO A 57 32.65 -3.35 -8.93
N HIS A 58 33.17 -2.18 -8.53
CA HIS A 58 33.23 -1.72 -7.13
C HIS A 58 32.23 -0.59 -6.82
N ALA A 59 31.30 -0.28 -7.72
CA ALA A 59 30.32 0.79 -7.50
C ALA A 59 29.45 0.56 -6.25
N ALA A 60 29.27 -0.72 -5.87
CA ALA A 60 28.58 -1.09 -4.63
C ALA A 60 29.39 -0.73 -3.37
N ASP A 61 30.72 -0.82 -3.44
CA ASP A 61 31.62 -0.60 -2.28
C ASP A 61 31.66 0.88 -1.86
N SER A 62 31.44 1.79 -2.81
CA SER A 62 31.34 3.23 -2.56
C SER A 62 29.93 3.68 -2.12
N THR A 63 28.94 2.80 -2.17
CA THR A 63 27.56 3.13 -1.79
C THR A 63 27.41 3.04 -0.28
N PRO A 64 26.95 4.11 0.42
CA PRO A 64 26.74 4.06 1.86
C PRO A 64 25.78 2.92 2.27
N ALA A 65 26.18 2.12 3.27
CA ALA A 65 25.44 0.93 3.69
C ALA A 65 23.95 1.18 4.03
N TRP A 66 23.62 2.37 4.53
CA TRP A 66 22.24 2.74 4.86
C TRP A 66 21.33 2.84 3.61
N ILE A 67 21.89 3.12 2.43
CA ILE A 67 21.13 3.08 1.16
C ILE A 67 20.75 1.63 0.84
N GLY A 68 21.66 0.67 1.06
CA GLY A 68 21.37 -0.76 0.95
C GLY A 68 20.23 -1.21 1.88
N VAL A 69 20.23 -0.73 3.13
CA VAL A 69 19.14 -1.00 4.08
C VAL A 69 17.79 -0.48 3.57
N ILE A 70 17.74 0.70 2.96
CA ILE A 70 16.51 1.22 2.33
C ILE A 70 16.07 0.31 1.18
N GLY A 71 17.01 -0.18 0.37
CA GLY A 71 16.76 -1.17 -0.67
C GLY A 71 16.12 -2.45 -0.14
N ASP A 72 16.73 -3.07 0.87
CA ASP A 72 16.25 -4.32 1.48
C ASP A 72 14.85 -4.15 2.07
N VAL A 73 14.63 -3.08 2.84
CA VAL A 73 13.31 -2.77 3.41
C VAL A 73 12.28 -2.56 2.31
N THR A 74 12.66 -1.87 1.23
CA THR A 74 11.78 -1.66 0.07
C THR A 74 11.39 -2.97 -0.60
N LEU A 75 12.34 -3.90 -0.80
CA LEU A 75 12.08 -5.22 -1.37
C LEU A 75 11.15 -6.06 -0.48
N ILE A 76 11.39 -6.07 0.84
CA ILE A 76 10.52 -6.77 1.81
C ILE A 76 9.09 -6.21 1.76
N LEU A 77 8.94 -4.89 1.70
CA LEU A 77 7.64 -4.24 1.60
C LEU A 77 6.95 -4.52 0.26
N LEU A 78 7.69 -4.53 -0.86
CA LEU A 78 7.17 -4.91 -2.18
C LEU A 78 6.63 -6.34 -2.18
N PHE A 79 7.43 -7.28 -1.67
CA PHE A 79 7.02 -8.68 -1.56
C PHE A 79 5.78 -8.83 -0.69
N THR A 80 5.78 -8.19 0.48
CA THR A 80 4.65 -8.19 1.42
C THR A 80 3.39 -7.62 0.76
N ALA A 81 3.51 -6.49 0.06
CA ALA A 81 2.42 -5.85 -0.66
C ALA A 81 1.86 -6.77 -1.75
N PHE A 82 2.74 -7.36 -2.57
CA PHE A 82 2.34 -8.26 -3.65
C PHE A 82 1.54 -9.45 -3.14
N VAL A 83 2.05 -10.18 -2.14
CA VAL A 83 1.37 -11.33 -1.55
C VAL A 83 0.02 -10.93 -0.93
N ALA A 84 -0.01 -9.84 -0.16
CA ALA A 84 -1.23 -9.36 0.48
C ALA A 84 -2.31 -8.97 -0.53
N LEU A 85 -1.93 -8.25 -1.60
CA LEU A 85 -2.85 -7.79 -2.63
C LEU A 85 -3.38 -8.94 -3.50
N LEU A 86 -2.54 -9.92 -3.83
CA LEU A 86 -2.98 -11.15 -4.50
C LEU A 86 -4.01 -11.93 -3.66
N ALA A 87 -3.77 -12.01 -2.36
CA ALA A 87 -4.70 -12.56 -1.38
C ALA A 87 -5.96 -11.68 -1.14
N GLY A 88 -6.12 -10.56 -1.86
CA GLY A 88 -7.26 -9.66 -1.74
C GLY A 88 -7.30 -8.86 -0.43
N ARG A 89 -6.15 -8.73 0.26
CA ARG A 89 -6.05 -8.07 1.56
C ARG A 89 -5.74 -6.60 1.38
N ARG A 90 -6.71 -5.73 1.69
CA ARG A 90 -6.60 -4.27 1.53
C ARG A 90 -5.44 -3.62 2.31
N TRP A 91 -4.96 -4.25 3.39
CA TRP A 91 -3.82 -3.74 4.14
C TRP A 91 -2.51 -3.77 3.33
N GLY A 92 -2.45 -4.61 2.27
CA GLY A 92 -1.34 -4.64 1.32
C GLY A 92 -1.13 -3.30 0.60
N LEU A 93 -2.15 -2.45 0.50
CA LEU A 93 -2.01 -1.09 -0.03
C LEU A 93 -1.11 -0.22 0.84
N GLY A 94 -1.10 -0.44 2.17
CA GLY A 94 -0.18 0.24 3.08
C GLY A 94 1.27 -0.13 2.78
N ALA A 95 1.56 -1.43 2.69
CA ALA A 95 2.88 -1.93 2.31
C ALA A 95 3.30 -1.41 0.93
N ALA A 96 2.40 -1.40 -0.05
CA ALA A 96 2.66 -0.87 -1.40
C ALA A 96 3.03 0.63 -1.38
N THR A 97 2.34 1.44 -0.56
CA THR A 97 2.66 2.86 -0.40
C THR A 97 4.06 3.06 0.17
N TYR A 98 4.42 2.35 1.25
CA TYR A 98 5.75 2.50 1.87
C TYR A 98 6.87 1.94 0.97
N ALA A 99 6.64 0.81 0.31
CA ALA A 99 7.54 0.28 -0.70
C ALA A 99 7.82 1.30 -1.82
N SER A 100 6.76 1.88 -2.38
CA SER A 100 6.89 2.87 -3.46
C SER A 100 7.55 4.16 -2.97
N ALA A 101 7.33 4.56 -1.73
CA ALA A 101 8.06 5.67 -1.12
C ALA A 101 9.57 5.37 -1.05
N GLY A 102 9.94 4.14 -0.67
CA GLY A 102 11.32 3.66 -0.72
C GLY A 102 11.92 3.73 -2.12
N LEU A 103 11.19 3.32 -3.16
CA LEU A 103 11.63 3.45 -4.56
C LEU A 103 11.85 4.92 -4.98
N VAL A 104 10.96 5.83 -4.57
CA VAL A 104 11.13 7.28 -4.81
C VAL A 104 12.37 7.79 -4.09
N THR A 105 12.58 7.39 -2.82
CA THR A 105 13.76 7.76 -2.04
C THR A 105 15.05 7.26 -2.70
N LEU A 106 15.10 5.99 -3.10
CA LEU A 106 16.27 5.41 -3.80
C LEU A 106 16.54 6.15 -5.12
N SER A 107 15.50 6.43 -5.91
CA SER A 107 15.63 7.22 -7.15
C SER A 107 16.17 8.62 -6.88
N ALA A 108 15.70 9.29 -5.82
CA ALA A 108 16.16 10.62 -5.44
C ALA A 108 17.63 10.63 -4.92
N LEU A 109 18.07 9.54 -4.29
CA LEU A 109 19.43 9.35 -3.82
C LEU A 109 20.39 8.87 -4.91
N CYS A 110 19.88 8.48 -6.09
CA CYS A 110 20.71 7.97 -7.17
C CYS A 110 21.87 8.91 -7.54
N PRO A 111 21.67 10.24 -7.70
CA PRO A 111 22.78 11.16 -8.03
C PRO A 111 23.85 11.27 -6.94
N THR A 112 23.52 10.98 -5.69
CA THR A 112 24.45 11.11 -4.55
C THR A 112 25.26 9.85 -4.29
N SER A 113 24.80 8.70 -4.81
CA SER A 113 25.47 7.42 -4.65
C SER A 113 26.69 7.24 -5.57
N GLY A 114 26.76 7.98 -6.68
CA GLY A 114 27.77 7.78 -7.73
C GLY A 114 27.67 6.41 -8.43
N HIS A 115 26.61 5.64 -8.16
CA HIS A 115 26.46 4.25 -8.61
C HIS A 115 26.13 4.14 -10.11
N HIS A 116 25.45 5.16 -10.66
CA HIS A 116 25.12 5.31 -12.07
C HIS A 116 25.20 6.76 -12.53
N ASP A 117 25.46 6.97 -13.81
CA ASP A 117 25.32 8.28 -14.44
C ASP A 117 23.84 8.64 -14.66
N VAL A 118 23.46 9.86 -14.27
CA VAL A 118 22.08 10.34 -14.45
C VAL A 118 21.81 10.59 -15.94
N ALA A 119 20.81 9.88 -16.47
CA ALA A 119 20.34 10.04 -17.85
C ALA A 119 18.82 9.81 -17.95
N ALA A 120 18.29 9.66 -19.17
CA ALA A 120 16.84 9.53 -19.41
C ALA A 120 16.17 8.39 -18.61
N TRP A 121 16.87 7.28 -18.35
CA TRP A 121 16.39 6.16 -17.55
C TRP A 121 15.99 6.58 -16.13
N TRP A 122 16.74 7.49 -15.51
CA TRP A 122 16.51 7.97 -14.15
C TRP A 122 15.15 8.67 -14.04
N PHE A 123 14.82 9.52 -15.02
CA PHE A 123 13.51 10.18 -15.09
C PHE A 123 12.38 9.16 -15.26
N GLY A 124 12.60 8.11 -16.06
CA GLY A 124 11.65 7.01 -16.23
C GLY A 124 11.40 6.25 -14.92
N GLN A 125 12.47 5.88 -14.22
CA GLN A 125 12.41 5.17 -12.95
C GLN A 125 11.74 6.00 -11.84
N LEU A 126 12.07 7.29 -11.78
CA LEU A 126 11.42 8.22 -10.86
C LEU A 126 9.94 8.38 -11.17
N ALA A 127 9.57 8.56 -12.45
CA ALA A 127 8.18 8.71 -12.86
C ALA A 127 7.34 7.47 -12.53
N ILE A 128 7.87 6.27 -12.78
CA ILE A 128 7.23 5.01 -12.41
C ILE A 128 7.05 4.93 -10.89
N SER A 129 8.11 5.19 -10.13
CA SER A 129 8.10 5.12 -8.66
C SER A 129 7.08 6.08 -8.05
N VAL A 130 7.03 7.31 -8.55
CA VAL A 130 6.05 8.34 -8.15
C VAL A 130 4.62 7.91 -8.50
N GLY A 131 4.41 7.36 -9.70
CA GLY A 131 3.11 6.83 -10.11
C GLY A 131 2.61 5.69 -9.22
N LEU A 132 3.49 4.74 -8.89
CA LEU A 132 3.18 3.65 -7.96
C LEU A 132 2.88 4.16 -6.55
N PHE A 133 3.61 5.18 -6.08
CA PHE A 133 3.39 5.80 -4.78
C PHE A 133 2.01 6.46 -4.70
N PHE A 134 1.70 7.37 -5.62
CA PHE A 134 0.43 8.08 -5.62
C PHE A 134 -0.75 7.15 -5.93
N GLY A 135 -0.58 6.17 -6.81
CA GLY A 135 -1.61 5.17 -7.09
C GLY A 135 -1.94 4.31 -5.87
N SER A 136 -0.91 3.83 -5.17
CA SER A 136 -1.08 3.05 -3.93
C SER A 136 -1.74 3.89 -2.83
N LEU A 137 -1.28 5.13 -2.67
CA LEU A 137 -1.84 6.08 -1.69
C LEU A 137 -3.30 6.39 -2.00
N ALA A 138 -3.65 6.68 -3.26
CA ALA A 138 -5.03 6.97 -3.66
C ALA A 138 -5.96 5.77 -3.42
N LEU A 139 -5.52 4.55 -3.77
CA LEU A 139 -6.28 3.33 -3.50
C LEU A 139 -6.45 3.09 -2.00
N ARG A 140 -5.39 3.30 -1.20
CA ARG A 140 -5.42 3.19 0.26
C ARG A 140 -6.42 4.17 0.88
N SER A 141 -6.41 5.43 0.44
CA SER A 141 -7.33 6.47 0.92
C SER A 141 -8.78 6.10 0.62
N ARG A 142 -9.07 5.63 -0.60
CA ARG A 142 -10.40 5.14 -1.00
C ARG A 142 -10.85 3.94 -0.17
N ALA A 143 -9.95 3.02 0.16
CA ALA A 143 -10.26 1.85 0.98
C ALA A 143 -10.55 2.18 2.46
N SER A 144 -10.17 3.37 2.90
CA SER A 144 -10.28 3.84 4.28
C SER A 144 -11.49 4.77 4.51
N THR A 145 -12.12 5.28 3.45
CA THR A 145 -13.29 6.16 3.56
C THR A 145 -14.53 5.35 4.00
N PRO A 146 -15.20 5.73 5.11
CA PRO A 146 -16.47 5.12 5.50
C PRO A 146 -17.55 5.40 4.44
N ALA A 147 -18.43 4.43 4.16
CA ALA A 147 -19.63 4.70 3.37
C ALA A 147 -20.46 5.77 4.09
N ARG A 148 -20.74 6.90 3.42
CA ARG A 148 -21.65 7.91 3.99
C ARG A 148 -23.05 7.29 4.14
N PRO A 149 -23.72 7.51 5.28
CA PRO A 149 -25.05 6.99 5.56
C PRO A 149 -26.11 7.55 4.62
#